data_AF-A0A4S8KLQ1-F1
#
_entry.id   AF-A0A4S8KLQ1-F1
#
_cell.length_a   1.000
_cell.length_b   1.000
_cell.length_c   1.000
_cell.angle_alpha   90.00
_cell.angle_beta   90.00
_cell.angle_gamma   90.00
#
_symmetry.space_group_name_H-M   'P 1'
#
loop_
_entity.id
_entity.type
_entity.pdbx_description
1 polymer ?
#
loop_
_entity_poly.entity_id
_entity_poly.type
_entity_poly.pdbx_seq_one_letter_code
_entity_poly.pdbx_strand_id
1 'polypeptide(L)' 'MIDYWVSFATSLDPNDGLGSPRDLKALSANVVLQLNGNSTTLIPDDYRKEGIDFINSMPLVWHHRRAF' A
#
# COMPACT_ATOMS: atom_id res chain seq x y z
N MET A 1 -8.37 5.48 -9.47
CA MET A 1 -7.72 5.92 -8.22
C MET A 1 -8.22 7.24 -7.66
N ILE A 2 -8.71 8.21 -8.45
CA ILE A 2 -9.25 9.46 -7.90
C ILE A 2 -10.39 9.17 -6.90
N ASP A 3 -11.38 8.36 -7.27
CA ASP A 3 -12.50 8.00 -6.39
C ASP A 3 -12.05 7.33 -5.08
N TYR A 4 -10.92 6.62 -5.07
CA TYR A 4 -10.34 6.03 -3.86
C TYR A 4 -9.87 7.07 -2.87
N TRP A 5 -9.11 8.05 -3.36
CA TRP A 5 -8.59 9.13 -2.52
C TRP A 5 -9.68 10.11 -2.09
N VAL A 6 -10.69 10.36 -2.94
CA VAL A 6 -11.85 11.18 -2.59
C VAL A 6 -12.65 10.51 -1.48
N SER A 7 -13.04 9.24 -1.63
CA SER A 7 -13.73 8.46 -0.59
C SER A 7 -12.97 8.54 0.73
N PHE A 8 -11.67 8.23 0.74
CA PHE A 8 -10.83 8.33 1.94
C PHE A 8 -10.88 9.71 2.61
N ALA A 9 -10.78 10.80 1.83
CA ALA A 9 -10.78 12.15 2.36
C ALA A 9 -12.16 12.57 2.94
N THR A 10 -13.25 12.03 2.41
CA THR A 10 -14.61 12.43 2.78
C THR A 10 -15.27 11.55 3.83
N SER A 11 -14.91 10.27 3.89
CA SER A 11 -15.59 9.27 4.73
C SER A 11 -14.64 8.47 5.63
N LEU A 12 -13.32 8.66 5.51
CA LEU A 12 -12.29 7.84 6.15
C LEU A 12 -12.33 6.36 5.75
N ASP A 13 -13.15 6.01 4.76
CA ASP A 13 -13.22 4.68 4.16
C ASP A 13 -13.01 4.80 2.64
N PRO A 14 -11.87 4.37 2.10
CA PRO A 14 -11.64 4.41 0.66
C PRO A 14 -12.57 3.48 -0.14
N ASN A 15 -13.33 2.60 0.53
CA ASN A 15 -14.31 1.68 -0.04
C ASN A 15 -15.75 1.99 0.42
N ASP A 16 -16.07 3.26 0.65
CA ASP A 16 -17.39 3.75 1.09
C ASP A 16 -18.59 3.50 0.15
N GLY A 17 -18.40 2.76 -0.94
CA GLY A 17 -19.44 2.42 -1.90
C GLY A 17 -19.80 3.53 -2.89
N LEU A 18 -19.08 4.66 -2.89
CA LEU A 18 -19.28 5.75 -3.85
C LEU A 18 -18.36 5.61 -5.07
N GLY A 19 -18.57 6.43 -6.10
CA GLY A 19 -17.69 6.48 -7.28
C GLY A 19 -17.67 5.20 -8.12
N SER A 20 -16.54 4.92 -8.78
CA SER A 20 -16.36 3.73 -9.60
C SER A 20 -16.45 2.44 -8.76
N PRO A 21 -17.12 1.37 -9.27
CA PRO A 21 -17.18 0.08 -8.59
C PRO A 21 -15.79 -0.48 -8.31
N ARG A 22 -15.58 -0.96 -7.09
CA ARG A 22 -14.31 -1.48 -6.58
C ARG A 22 -14.61 -2.76 -5.79
N ASP A 23 -14.08 -3.90 -6.23
CA ASP A 23 -14.19 -5.16 -5.48
C ASP A 23 -12.95 -5.34 -4.59
N LEU A 24 -12.78 -4.42 -3.64
CA LEU A 24 -11.68 -4.43 -2.67
C LEU A 24 -12.24 -4.84 -1.30
N LYS A 25 -12.63 -6.10 -1.17
CA LYS A 25 -13.09 -6.65 0.13
C LYS A 25 -11.97 -6.53 1.17
N ALA A 26 -12.36 -6.15 2.38
CA ALA A 26 -11.56 -6.00 3.60
C ALA A 26 -10.06 -6.26 3.42
N LEU A 27 -9.28 -5.17 3.34
CA LEU A 27 -7.83 -5.19 3.35
C LEU A 27 -7.37 -5.98 4.58
N SER A 28 -6.83 -7.18 4.38
CA SER A 28 -6.14 -7.90 5.45
C SER A 28 -4.78 -7.25 5.71
N ALA A 29 -4.16 -7.55 6.86
CA ALA A 29 -2.93 -6.88 7.30
C ALA A 29 -1.73 -7.01 6.32
N ASN A 30 -1.78 -7.91 5.33
CA ASN A 30 -0.65 -8.26 4.47
C ASN A 30 -1.03 -8.29 2.99
N VAL A 31 -1.99 -7.47 2.56
CA VAL A 31 -2.32 -7.29 1.15
C VAL A 31 -2.18 -5.83 0.74
N VAL A 32 -1.68 -5.63 -0.46
CA VAL A 32 -1.54 -4.30 -1.06
C VAL A 32 -2.34 -4.22 -2.36
N LEU A 33 -2.71 -2.99 -2.71
CA LEU A 33 -3.40 -2.69 -3.94
C LEU A 33 -2.39 -2.63 -5.10
N GLN A 34 -2.48 -3.56 -6.04
CA GLN A 34 -1.74 -3.47 -7.28
C GLN A 34 -2.47 -2.55 -8.26
N LEU A 35 -1.81 -1.46 -8.62
CA LEU A 35 -2.29 -0.54 -9.65
C LEU A 35 -1.61 -0.86 -10.97
N ASN A 36 -2.36 -1.40 -11.92
CA ASN A 36 -1.91 -1.53 -13.29
C ASN A 36 -2.87 -0.76 -14.23
N GLY A 37 -2.47 -0.51 -15.48
CA GLY A 37 -3.25 0.33 -16.39
C GLY A 37 -4.61 -0.27 -16.82
N ASN A 38 -4.84 -1.55 -16.53
CA ASN A 38 -5.99 -2.30 -17.02
C ASN A 38 -6.98 -2.67 -15.89
N SER A 39 -6.46 -2.93 -14.69
CA SER A 39 -7.24 -3.38 -13.54
C SER A 39 -6.56 -3.03 -12.21
N THR A 40 -7.34 -3.12 -11.14
CA THR A 40 -6.88 -2.94 -9.77
C THR A 40 -7.21 -4.20 -8.99
N THR A 41 -6.20 -4.87 -8.45
CA THR A 41 -6.32 -6.15 -7.76
C THR A 41 -5.61 -6.11 -6.42
N LEU A 42 -6.07 -6.94 -5.47
CA LEU A 42 -5.35 -7.18 -4.23
C LEU A 42 -4.28 -8.24 -4.47
N ILE A 43 -3.05 -7.95 -4.07
CA ILE A 43 -1.94 -8.91 -4.10
C ILE A 43 -1.33 -9.04 -2.69
N PRO A 44 -0.73 -10.20 -2.34
CA PRO A 44 0.04 -10.32 -1.11
C PRO A 44 1.20 -9.31 -1.06
N ASP A 45 1.49 -8.79 0.12
CA ASP A 45 2.69 -7.99 0.39
C ASP A 45 3.86 -8.89 0.82
N ASP A 46 4.35 -9.71 -0.11
CA ASP A 46 5.41 -10.71 0.14
C ASP A 46 6.61 -10.58 -0.81
N TYR A 47 6.63 -9.56 -1.66
CA TYR A 47 7.68 -9.37 -2.65
C TYR A 47 9.03 -9.09 -1.97
N ARG A 48 10.10 -9.72 -2.46
CA ARG A 48 11.50 -9.51 -1.97
C ARG A 48 11.64 -9.66 -0.46
N LYS A 49 10.83 -10.53 0.15
CA LYS A 49 10.73 -10.69 1.60
C LYS A 49 12.09 -10.76 2.31
N GLU A 50 13.01 -11.62 1.90
CA GLU A 50 14.27 -11.76 2.65
C GLU A 50 15.13 -10.48 2.62
N GLY A 51 15.15 -9.78 1.48
CA GLY A 51 15.90 -8.54 1.34
C GLY A 51 15.29 -7.39 2.14
N ILE A 52 13.96 -7.28 2.13
CA ILE A 52 13.23 -6.26 2.90
C ILE A 52 13.35 -6.56 4.40
N ASP A 53 13.20 -7.82 4.82
CA ASP A 53 13.41 -8.25 6.20
C ASP A 53 14.82 -7.92 6.69
N PHE A 54 15.85 -8.14 5.85
CA PHE A 54 17.23 -7.77 6.17
C PHE A 54 17.38 -6.25 6.39
N ILE A 55 16.84 -5.41 5.50
CA ILE A 55 16.88 -3.95 5.65
C ILE A 55 16.16 -3.52 6.94
N ASN A 56 14.98 -4.08 7.20
CA ASN A 56 14.14 -3.76 8.36
C ASN A 56 14.68 -4.35 9.68
N SER A 57 15.60 -5.31 9.64
CA SER A 57 16.20 -5.90 10.86
C SER A 57 17.03 -4.88 11.64
N MET A 58 17.67 -3.93 10.95
CA MET A 58 18.45 -2.85 11.57
C MET A 58 18.46 -1.60 10.67
N PRO A 59 17.32 -0.87 10.58
CA PRO A 59 17.17 0.27 9.67
C PRO A 59 18.15 1.41 9.97
N LEU A 60 18.64 1.50 11.21
CA LEU A 60 19.57 2.53 11.66
C LEU A 60 20.91 2.54 10.88
N VAL A 61 21.37 1.40 10.37
CA VAL A 61 22.64 1.31 9.61
C VAL A 61 22.57 2.02 8.26
N TRP A 62 21.37 2.24 7.73
CA TRP A 62 21.15 2.90 6.44
C TRP A 62 21.07 4.42 6.55
N HIS A 63 21.22 4.99 7.75
CA HIS A 63 21.30 6.44 7.92
C HIS A 63 22.69 6.95 7.55
N HIS A 64 22.80 7.64 6.41
CA HIS A 64 23.99 8.41 6.09
C HIS A 64 24.14 9.59 7.05
N ARG A 65 25.15 9.55 7.93
CA ARG A 65 25.56 10.73 8.72
C ARG A 65 26.38 11.64 7.80
N ARG A 66 25.94 12.87 7.55
CA ARG A 66 26.84 13.89 6.97
C ARG A 66 27.95 14.14 8.00
N ALA A 67 29.18 13.80 7.67
CA ALA A 67 30.35 14.27 8.41
C ALA A 67 30.45 15.79 8.16
N PHE A 68 30.50 16.57 9.24
CA PHE A 68 30.80 18.00 9.21
C PHE A 68 32.30 18.20 9.02
#